data_AF-A0AAN7HE20-F1
#
_entry.id   AF-A0AAN7HE20-F1
#
_cell.length_a   1.000
_cell.length_b   1.000
_cell.length_c   1.000
_cell.angle_alpha   90.00
_cell.angle_beta   90.00
_cell.angle_gamma   90.00
#
_symmetry.space_group_name_H-M   'P 1'
#
loop_
_entity.id
_entity.type
_entity.pdbx_description
1 polymer ?
#
loop_
_entity_poly.entity_id
_entity_poly.type
_entity_poly.pdbx_seq_one_letter_code
_entity_poly.pdbx_strand_id
1 'polypeptide(L)'
;MDLWLDAMDFSRIHTLQLNYTDGRYILTEQVAQKLPNRVTSLSSLAVHHFIAESFILALPNNTLNHFRVPPTLSLNDLDQIAKLAPGLRNLKVDLSRQLNGSKETLDWSWEKLRLLAEKLPQLTDLTVYFGLGSECHRPSARQGGWSENGCVGLDRYAKPLLTETVAADMARFLSQHKAGQRLKSV
;
A
#
# COMPACT_ATOMS: atom_id res chain seq x y z
N MET A 1 4.49 26.96 -5.91
CA MET A 1 5.91 27.39 -5.83
C MET A 1 6.44 26.82 -4.53
N ASP A 2 7.20 25.74 -4.61
CA ASP A 2 7.58 24.93 -3.44
C ASP A 2 8.90 25.42 -2.82
N LEU A 3 8.99 26.72 -2.53
CA LEU A 3 10.20 27.40 -2.00
C LEU A 3 10.73 26.77 -0.71
N TRP A 4 9.86 26.11 0.06
CA TRP A 4 10.21 25.39 1.28
C TRP A 4 11.11 24.17 1.01
N LEU A 5 11.01 23.54 -0.16
CA LEU A 5 11.88 22.41 -0.53
C LEU A 5 13.34 22.85 -0.58
N ASP A 6 13.61 24.05 -1.09
CA ASP A 6 14.98 24.56 -1.22
C ASP A 6 15.52 25.15 0.07
N ALA A 7 14.65 25.66 0.94
CA ALA A 7 15.01 26.26 2.22
C ALA A 7 15.29 25.24 3.34
N MET A 8 14.80 24.00 3.22
CA MET A 8 14.92 22.99 4.28
C MET A 8 16.04 21.97 4.01
N ASP A 9 16.73 21.57 5.08
CA ASP A 9 17.64 20.43 5.08
C ASP A 9 16.88 19.14 5.43
N PHE A 10 16.58 18.35 4.41
CA PHE A 10 15.86 17.08 4.54
C PHE A 10 16.76 15.90 4.87
N SER A 11 18.09 16.09 4.89
CA SER A 11 19.04 14.99 5.10
C SER A 11 18.86 14.33 6.47
N ARG A 12 18.28 15.05 7.45
CA ARG A 12 18.02 14.55 8.81
C ARG A 12 16.62 13.97 9.01
N ILE A 13 15.78 13.94 7.98
CA ILE A 13 14.42 13.42 8.07
C ILE A 13 14.45 11.89 8.01
N HIS A 14 14.10 11.25 9.13
CA HIS A 14 14.06 9.79 9.25
C HIS A 14 12.66 9.21 9.00
N THR A 15 11.63 10.02 9.17
CA THR A 15 10.23 9.64 9.00
C THR A 15 9.50 10.70 8.20
N LEU A 16 8.85 10.28 7.12
CA LEU A 16 8.07 11.16 6.25
C LEU A 16 6.68 10.56 6.04
N GLN A 17 5.66 11.39 6.26
CA GLN A 17 4.28 11.02 5.98
C GLN A 17 3.69 12.03 4.98
N LEU A 18 3.25 11.52 3.85
CA LEU A 18 2.67 12.30 2.77
C LEU A 18 1.17 11.97 2.71
N ASN A 19 0.39 12.85 3.33
CA ASN A 19 -1.05 12.71 3.46
C ASN A 19 -1.82 13.43 2.36
N TYR A 20 -3.06 12.99 2.17
CA TYR A 20 -4.09 13.75 1.49
C TYR A 20 -4.84 14.58 2.52
N THR A 21 -4.90 15.90 2.31
CA THR A 21 -5.61 16.84 3.20
C THR A 21 -6.50 17.73 2.37
N ASP A 22 -7.77 17.85 2.76
CA ASP A 22 -8.76 18.79 2.21
C ASP A 22 -8.86 18.84 0.68
N GLY A 23 -8.91 17.67 0.02
CA GLY A 23 -9.11 17.65 -1.42
C GLY A 23 -7.85 17.92 -2.25
N ARG A 24 -6.70 18.19 -1.60
CA ARG A 24 -5.46 18.61 -2.27
C ARG A 24 -4.33 17.62 -1.98
N TYR A 25 -3.66 17.22 -3.06
CA TYR A 25 -2.46 16.40 -2.99
C TYR A 25 -1.26 17.26 -2.61
N ILE A 26 -0.58 16.89 -1.51
CA ILE A 26 0.69 17.52 -1.10
C ILE A 26 1.83 17.10 -2.05
N LEU A 27 1.76 15.88 -2.62
CA LEU A 27 2.64 15.45 -3.71
C LEU A 27 2.22 16.12 -5.03
N THR A 28 2.77 17.31 -5.27
CA THR A 28 2.90 17.84 -6.63
C THR A 28 3.97 17.03 -7.38
N GLU A 29 3.93 17.07 -8.71
CA GLU A 29 4.96 16.43 -9.55
C GLU A 29 6.37 16.99 -9.23
N GLN A 30 6.46 18.28 -8.90
CA GLN A 30 7.70 18.93 -8.52
C GLN A 30 8.27 18.40 -7.19
N VAL A 31 7.42 18.19 -6.18
CA VAL A 31 7.80 17.52 -4.92
C VAL A 31 8.24 16.08 -5.21
N ALA A 32 7.50 15.37 -6.07
CA ALA A 32 7.80 13.98 -6.45
C ALA A 32 9.19 13.82 -7.09
N GLN A 33 9.65 14.80 -7.86
CA GLN A 33 10.95 14.78 -8.53
C GLN A 33 12.11 15.25 -7.64
N LYS A 34 11.89 16.27 -6.80
CA LYS A 34 12.99 16.93 -6.06
C LYS A 34 13.27 16.33 -4.68
N LEU A 35 12.21 15.97 -3.94
CA LEU A 35 12.33 15.59 -2.54
C LEU A 35 13.03 14.23 -2.32
N PRO A 36 12.84 13.18 -3.16
CA PRO A 36 13.43 11.85 -2.92
C PRO A 36 14.95 11.86 -2.71
N ASN A 37 15.68 12.60 -3.55
CA ASN A 37 17.14 12.69 -3.47
C ASN A 37 17.65 13.51 -2.26
N ARG A 38 16.76 14.23 -1.55
CA ARG A 38 17.13 15.07 -0.41
C ARG A 38 16.85 14.39 0.93
N VAL A 39 16.03 13.36 0.96
CA VAL A 39 15.67 12.59 2.17
C VAL A 39 16.59 11.38 2.36
N THR A 40 17.90 11.62 2.38
CA THR A 40 18.93 10.56 2.34
C THR A 40 18.98 9.67 3.58
N SER A 41 18.50 10.14 4.74
CA SER A 41 18.40 9.35 5.98
C SER A 41 16.98 8.82 6.24
N LEU A 42 16.09 8.90 5.25
CA LEU A 42 14.73 8.42 5.40
C LEU A 42 14.72 6.91 5.63
N SER A 43 14.07 6.49 6.71
CA SER A 43 13.93 5.07 7.06
C SER A 43 12.48 4.64 7.26
N SER A 44 11.57 5.60 7.40
CA SER A 44 10.13 5.37 7.50
C SER A 44 9.37 6.26 6.55
N LEU A 45 8.55 5.65 5.69
CA LEU A 45 7.71 6.37 4.73
C LEU A 45 6.26 5.89 4.79
N ALA A 46 5.33 6.83 4.86
CA ALA A 46 3.90 6.56 4.70
C ALA A 46 3.34 7.46 3.59
N VAL A 47 2.74 6.85 2.56
CA VAL A 47 2.11 7.61 1.47
C VAL A 47 0.70 7.13 1.21
N HIS A 48 -0.22 8.09 1.05
CA HIS A 48 -1.65 7.83 0.90
C HIS A 48 -2.17 8.19 -0.51
N HIS A 49 -1.43 7.86 -1.59
CA HIS A 49 -1.86 8.23 -2.95
C HIS A 49 -1.20 7.44 -4.10
N PHE A 50 -1.78 7.46 -5.32
CA PHE A 50 -1.21 6.82 -6.52
C PHE A 50 0.02 7.55 -7.09
N ILE A 51 0.11 8.87 -6.94
CA ILE A 51 1.31 9.67 -7.36
C ILE A 51 2.55 9.26 -6.53
N ALA A 52 2.36 8.54 -5.43
CA ALA A 52 3.44 7.99 -4.61
C ALA A 52 4.40 7.10 -5.39
N GLU A 53 3.95 6.44 -6.46
CA GLU A 53 4.78 5.49 -7.22
C GLU A 53 6.05 6.19 -7.72
N SER A 54 5.91 7.30 -8.44
CA SER A 54 7.04 8.09 -8.95
C SER A 54 7.99 8.56 -7.84
N PHE A 55 7.44 8.94 -6.68
CA PHE A 55 8.23 9.35 -5.52
C PHE A 55 9.02 8.17 -4.92
N ILE A 56 8.37 7.02 -4.74
CA ILE A 56 8.99 5.81 -4.19
C ILE A 56 10.10 5.31 -5.11
N LEU A 57 9.86 5.28 -6.42
CA LEU A 57 10.84 4.85 -7.42
C LEU A 57 12.05 5.78 -7.49
N ALA A 58 11.88 7.05 -7.13
CA ALA A 58 12.94 8.03 -7.09
C ALA A 58 13.72 8.05 -5.76
N LEU A 59 13.32 7.26 -4.76
CA LEU A 59 14.07 7.17 -3.51
C LEU A 59 15.42 6.46 -3.73
N PRO A 60 16.48 6.90 -3.04
CA PRO A 60 17.74 6.16 -3.06
C PRO A 60 17.55 4.73 -2.54
N ASN A 61 18.26 3.78 -3.15
CA ASN A 61 18.21 2.37 -2.75
C ASN A 61 18.56 2.19 -1.27
N ASN A 62 17.94 1.21 -0.62
CA ASN A 62 18.18 0.80 0.77
C ASN A 62 17.90 1.87 1.84
N THR A 63 17.10 2.88 1.52
CA THR A 63 16.71 3.90 2.50
C THR A 63 15.64 3.37 3.46
N LEU A 64 14.61 2.69 2.95
CA LEU A 64 13.42 2.37 3.74
C LEU A 64 13.53 1.08 4.57
N ASN A 65 13.23 1.21 5.87
CA ASN A 65 13.06 0.09 6.82
C ASN A 65 11.59 -0.12 7.21
N HIS A 66 10.79 0.96 7.20
CA HIS A 66 9.36 0.96 7.51
C HIS A 66 8.60 1.60 6.37
N PHE A 67 7.60 0.90 5.83
CA PHE A 67 6.83 1.43 4.71
C PHE A 67 5.33 1.19 4.88
N ARG A 68 4.53 2.23 4.68
CA ARG A 68 3.07 2.14 4.59
C ARG A 68 2.62 2.49 3.17
N VAL A 69 2.01 1.50 2.54
CA VAL A 69 1.59 1.52 1.13
C VAL A 69 0.17 2.05 0.98
N PRO A 70 -0.14 2.80 -0.11
CA PRO A 70 -1.52 3.11 -0.46
C PRO A 70 -2.33 1.87 -0.90
N PRO A 71 -3.68 1.93 -0.86
CA PRO A 71 -4.54 0.79 -1.18
C PRO A 71 -4.45 0.24 -2.61
N THR A 72 -3.99 1.05 -3.55
CA THR A 72 -4.03 0.78 -4.99
C THR A 72 -2.72 0.26 -5.57
N LEU A 73 -1.78 -0.21 -4.72
CA LEU A 73 -0.46 -0.63 -5.20
C LEU A 73 -0.57 -1.78 -6.21
N SER A 74 0.07 -1.65 -7.36
CA SER A 74 0.12 -2.70 -8.38
C SER A 74 1.13 -3.80 -8.02
N LEU A 75 1.08 -4.95 -8.71
CA LEU A 75 2.09 -6.01 -8.55
C LEU A 75 3.48 -5.54 -8.98
N ASN A 76 3.54 -4.75 -10.05
CA ASN A 76 4.79 -4.20 -10.56
C ASN A 76 5.42 -3.25 -9.55
N ASP A 77 4.62 -2.37 -8.93
CA ASP A 77 5.14 -1.42 -7.94
C ASP A 77 5.69 -2.16 -6.73
N LEU A 78 5.03 -3.23 -6.30
CA LEU A 78 5.48 -4.04 -5.19
C LEU A 78 6.80 -4.77 -5.49
N ASP A 79 6.98 -5.26 -6.72
CA ASP A 79 8.25 -5.84 -7.18
C ASP A 79 9.37 -4.79 -7.19
N GLN A 80 9.07 -3.57 -7.65
CA GLN A 80 10.02 -2.46 -7.61
C GLN A 80 10.39 -2.07 -6.18
N ILE A 81 9.42 -1.97 -5.26
CA ILE A 81 9.69 -1.72 -3.84
C ILE A 81 10.62 -2.79 -3.27
N ALA A 82 10.40 -4.06 -3.61
CA ALA A 82 11.28 -5.13 -3.14
C ALA A 82 12.73 -5.00 -3.65
N LYS A 83 12.92 -4.49 -4.87
CA LYS A 83 14.24 -4.19 -5.44
C LYS A 83 14.90 -2.96 -4.81
N LEU A 84 14.13 -1.92 -4.52
CA LEU A 84 14.62 -0.64 -3.99
C LEU A 84 14.88 -0.71 -2.48
N ALA A 85 14.10 -1.50 -1.74
CA ALA A 85 14.17 -1.65 -0.29
C ALA A 85 14.30 -3.12 0.15
N PRO A 86 15.34 -3.87 -0.26
CA PRO A 86 15.56 -5.25 0.19
C PRO A 86 15.78 -5.38 1.71
N GLY A 87 16.13 -4.27 2.37
CA GLY A 87 16.25 -4.15 3.84
C GLY A 87 14.93 -3.93 4.60
N LEU A 88 13.79 -3.85 3.91
CA LEU A 88 12.51 -3.51 4.51
C LEU A 88 12.10 -4.53 5.58
N ARG A 89 11.88 -4.07 6.81
CA ARG A 89 11.55 -4.91 7.97
C ARG A 89 10.10 -4.83 8.39
N ASN A 90 9.49 -3.65 8.20
CA ASN A 90 8.11 -3.39 8.55
C ASN A 90 7.33 -2.90 7.33
N LEU A 91 6.24 -3.57 7.00
CA LEU A 91 5.37 -3.21 5.89
C LEU A 91 3.91 -3.22 6.32
N LYS A 92 3.23 -2.12 6.01
CA LYS A 92 1.79 -1.98 6.16
C LYS A 92 1.16 -1.84 4.78
N VAL A 93 0.39 -2.83 4.36
CA VAL A 93 -0.16 -2.92 2.99
C VAL A 93 -1.66 -3.20 3.03
N ASP A 94 -2.39 -2.66 2.07
CA ASP A 94 -3.77 -3.03 1.81
C ASP A 94 -3.81 -4.16 0.78
N LEU A 95 -4.47 -5.26 1.12
CA LEU A 95 -4.77 -6.34 0.18
C LEU A 95 -6.23 -6.26 -0.23
N SER A 96 -6.55 -5.16 -0.91
CA SER A 96 -7.81 -4.99 -1.61
C SER A 96 -7.96 -6.05 -2.70
N ARG A 97 -9.19 -6.53 -2.90
CA ARG A 97 -9.51 -7.54 -3.90
C ARG A 97 -9.22 -7.02 -5.31
N GLN A 98 -8.79 -7.90 -6.18
CA GLN A 98 -8.45 -7.57 -7.57
C GLN A 98 -9.31 -8.35 -8.54
N LEU A 99 -9.56 -7.75 -9.70
CA LEU A 99 -10.18 -8.43 -10.82
C LEU A 99 -9.24 -9.51 -11.33
N ASN A 100 -9.71 -10.76 -11.39
CA ASN A 100 -8.94 -11.86 -11.94
C ASN A 100 -9.21 -11.99 -13.45
N GLY A 101 -8.34 -11.40 -14.27
CA GLY A 101 -8.42 -11.50 -15.74
C GLY A 101 -9.65 -10.81 -16.34
N SER A 102 -10.21 -11.40 -17.42
CA SER A 102 -11.38 -10.89 -18.15
C SER A 102 -12.73 -11.14 -17.46
N LYS A 103 -12.74 -11.78 -16.29
CA LYS A 103 -13.96 -12.01 -15.52
C LYS A 103 -14.16 -10.89 -14.52
N GLU A 104 -15.38 -10.36 -14.45
CA GLU A 104 -15.83 -9.35 -13.48
C GLU A 104 -15.87 -9.86 -12.02
N THR A 105 -15.24 -11.00 -11.73
CA THR A 105 -15.14 -11.55 -10.39
C THR A 105 -13.88 -11.06 -9.71
N LEU A 106 -14.08 -10.32 -8.62
CA LEU A 106 -13.05 -9.98 -7.67
C LEU A 106 -12.54 -11.23 -6.97
N ASP A 107 -11.24 -11.29 -6.71
CA ASP A 107 -10.58 -12.34 -5.93
C ASP A 107 -9.54 -11.71 -4.97
N TRP A 108 -9.10 -12.48 -3.99
CA TRP A 108 -8.01 -12.10 -3.11
C TRP A 108 -6.68 -12.07 -3.87
N SER A 109 -5.85 -11.07 -3.58
CA SER A 109 -4.56 -10.87 -4.25
C SER A 109 -3.47 -11.84 -3.79
N TRP A 110 -3.61 -13.12 -4.10
CA TRP A 110 -2.64 -14.16 -3.78
C TRP A 110 -1.24 -13.90 -4.38
N GLU A 111 -1.18 -13.32 -5.57
CA GLU A 111 0.10 -12.95 -6.20
C GLU A 111 0.84 -11.86 -5.42
N LYS A 112 0.11 -10.88 -4.86
CA LYS A 112 0.71 -9.87 -3.97
C LYS A 112 1.26 -10.54 -2.73
N LEU A 113 0.48 -11.41 -2.08
CA LEU A 113 0.94 -12.19 -0.93
C LEU A 113 2.22 -12.98 -1.24
N ARG A 114 2.28 -13.59 -2.42
CA ARG A 114 3.44 -14.35 -2.89
C ARG A 114 4.67 -13.46 -3.02
N LEU A 115 4.52 -12.32 -3.67
CA LEU A 115 5.59 -11.35 -3.86
C LEU A 115 6.11 -10.83 -2.51
N LEU A 116 5.20 -10.49 -1.58
CA LEU A 116 5.56 -10.10 -0.21
C LEU A 116 6.38 -11.18 0.52
N ALA A 117 6.00 -12.45 0.34
CA ALA A 117 6.68 -13.57 0.98
C ALA A 117 8.04 -13.86 0.34
N GLU A 118 8.15 -13.83 -0.99
CA GLU A 118 9.33 -14.28 -1.72
C GLU A 118 10.38 -13.18 -1.93
N LYS A 119 9.97 -11.92 -2.13
CA LYS A 119 10.87 -10.85 -2.58
C LYS A 119 11.36 -9.92 -1.47
N LEU A 120 10.78 -9.99 -0.27
CA LEU A 120 11.16 -9.17 0.88
C LEU A 120 11.80 -10.04 1.98
N PRO A 121 13.10 -10.40 1.85
CA PRO A 121 13.73 -11.37 2.74
C PRO A 121 13.90 -10.86 4.17
N GLN A 122 14.05 -9.54 4.38
CA GLN A 122 14.24 -8.93 5.71
C GLN A 122 12.91 -8.58 6.40
N LEU A 123 11.77 -8.78 5.74
CA LEU A 123 10.46 -8.44 6.29
C LEU A 123 10.12 -9.35 7.46
N THR A 124 9.98 -8.76 8.66
CA THR A 124 9.62 -9.46 9.90
C THR A 124 8.25 -9.04 10.44
N ASP A 125 7.79 -7.85 10.08
CA ASP A 125 6.58 -7.25 10.62
C ASP A 125 5.66 -6.81 9.47
N LEU A 126 4.63 -7.62 9.18
CA LEU A 126 3.67 -7.36 8.10
C LEU A 126 2.29 -7.06 8.70
N THR A 127 1.75 -5.88 8.43
CA THR A 127 0.35 -5.54 8.73
C THR A 127 -0.44 -5.51 7.43
N VAL A 128 -1.48 -6.33 7.34
CA VAL A 128 -2.39 -6.37 6.19
C VAL A 128 -3.71 -5.71 6.56
N TYR A 129 -4.16 -4.78 5.73
CA TYR A 129 -5.50 -4.20 5.79
C TYR A 129 -6.38 -4.81 4.71
N PHE A 130 -7.66 -5.01 5.03
CA PHE A 130 -8.67 -5.51 4.09
C PHE A 130 -9.84 -4.54 4.03
N GLY A 131 -10.19 -4.10 2.82
CA GLY A 131 -11.45 -3.38 2.59
C GLY A 131 -12.64 -4.32 2.75
N LEU A 132 -13.37 -4.26 3.87
CA LEU A 132 -14.50 -5.16 4.12
C LEU A 132 -15.83 -4.64 3.57
N GLY A 133 -15.95 -3.33 3.32
CA GLY A 133 -17.16 -2.70 2.81
C GLY A 133 -17.32 -2.86 1.30
N SER A 134 -18.55 -3.10 0.86
CA SER A 134 -18.91 -3.15 -0.56
C SER A 134 -18.93 -1.75 -1.20
N GLU A 135 -18.59 -1.69 -2.47
CA GLU A 135 -18.59 -0.48 -3.30
C GLU A 135 -20.00 0.11 -3.52
N CYS A 136 -21.05 -0.65 -3.21
CA CYS A 136 -22.44 -0.19 -3.32
C CYS A 136 -22.81 0.98 -2.39
N HIS A 137 -21.96 1.30 -1.40
CA HIS A 137 -22.12 2.48 -0.54
C HIS A 137 -21.43 3.73 -1.10
N ARG A 138 -20.66 3.64 -2.19
CA ARG A 138 -20.01 4.83 -2.74
C ARG A 138 -21.07 5.71 -3.40
N PRO A 139 -21.29 6.94 -2.93
CA PRO A 139 -22.15 7.87 -3.64
C PRO A 139 -21.58 8.03 -5.05
N SER A 140 -22.38 7.68 -6.05
CA SER A 140 -21.99 7.96 -7.42
C SER A 140 -21.76 9.46 -7.53
N ALA A 141 -20.59 9.89 -8.00
CA ALA A 141 -20.24 11.31 -8.10
C ALA A 141 -21.20 12.12 -9.01
N ARG A 142 -22.20 11.47 -9.61
CA ARG A 142 -23.19 12.05 -10.53
C ARG A 142 -24.57 12.28 -9.91
N GLN A 143 -24.88 11.72 -8.76
CA GLN A 143 -26.16 11.93 -8.09
C GLN A 143 -25.92 12.07 -6.59
N GLY A 144 -26.08 13.30 -6.09
CA GLY A 144 -25.97 13.66 -4.67
C GLY A 144 -27.10 13.08 -3.79
N GLY A 145 -27.47 11.82 -4.01
CA GLY A 145 -28.39 11.06 -3.19
C GLY A 145 -27.69 9.87 -2.57
N TRP A 146 -27.78 9.74 -1.26
CA TRP A 146 -27.53 8.47 -0.57
C TRP A 146 -28.53 7.46 -1.14
N SER A 147 -28.09 6.46 -1.90
CA SER A 147 -29.00 5.41 -2.34
C SER A 147 -29.33 4.52 -1.15
N GLU A 148 -30.38 4.88 -0.40
CA GLU A 148 -30.85 4.13 0.78
C GLU A 148 -31.28 2.68 0.45
N ASN A 149 -31.41 2.32 -0.83
CA ASN A 149 -31.93 1.04 -1.28
C ASN A 149 -30.89 0.07 -1.89
N GLY A 150 -29.59 0.37 -1.84
CA GLY A 150 -28.61 -0.39 -2.63
C GLY A 150 -28.02 -1.65 -1.98
N CYS A 151 -27.94 -1.70 -0.64
CA CYS A 151 -27.17 -2.75 0.03
C CYS A 151 -27.74 -3.20 1.37
N VAL A 152 -28.36 -4.37 1.35
CA VAL A 152 -28.96 -5.03 2.50
C VAL A 152 -28.25 -6.37 2.78
N GLY A 153 -28.28 -6.80 4.04
CA GLY A 153 -27.68 -8.07 4.45
C GLY A 153 -26.21 -8.22 4.03
N LEU A 154 -25.89 -9.34 3.38
CA LEU A 154 -24.53 -9.69 2.98
C LEU A 154 -23.96 -8.81 1.85
N ASP A 155 -24.79 -8.09 1.11
CA ASP A 155 -24.33 -7.25 0.00
C ASP A 155 -23.58 -5.99 0.47
N ARG A 156 -23.69 -5.66 1.76
CA ARG A 156 -22.90 -4.60 2.42
C ARG A 156 -21.41 -4.93 2.49
N TYR A 157 -21.05 -6.20 2.38
CA TYR A 157 -19.67 -6.65 2.46
C TYR A 157 -19.08 -6.87 1.07
N ALA A 158 -17.81 -6.48 0.91
CA ALA A 158 -17.09 -6.76 -0.30
C ALA A 158 -16.94 -8.28 -0.51
N LYS A 159 -17.14 -8.72 -1.75
CA LYS A 159 -17.06 -10.13 -2.16
C LYS A 159 -15.79 -10.39 -2.97
N PRO A 160 -15.10 -11.54 -2.79
CA PRO A 160 -15.41 -12.63 -1.86
C PRO A 160 -15.24 -12.24 -0.40
N LEU A 161 -16.01 -12.87 0.50
CA LEU A 161 -15.94 -12.56 1.94
C LEU A 161 -14.59 -13.00 2.53
N LEU A 162 -14.13 -12.27 3.55
CA LEU A 162 -12.99 -12.68 4.36
C LEU A 162 -13.51 -13.63 5.44
N THR A 163 -13.53 -14.92 5.15
CA THR A 163 -13.91 -15.95 6.11
C THR A 163 -12.70 -16.37 6.96
N GLU A 164 -12.96 -17.06 8.07
CA GLU A 164 -11.91 -17.66 8.91
C GLU A 164 -10.98 -18.55 8.09
N THR A 165 -11.53 -19.39 7.21
CA THR A 165 -10.75 -20.29 6.34
C THR A 165 -9.82 -19.50 5.42
N VAL A 166 -10.33 -18.46 4.75
CA VAL A 166 -9.51 -17.63 3.85
C VAL A 166 -8.40 -16.93 4.62
N ALA A 167 -8.71 -16.35 5.79
CA ALA A 167 -7.70 -15.69 6.61
C ALA A 167 -6.60 -16.67 7.08
N ALA A 168 -7.00 -17.87 7.51
CA ALA A 168 -6.07 -18.94 7.89
C ALA A 168 -5.22 -19.41 6.71
N ASP A 169 -5.80 -19.52 5.52
CA ASP A 169 -5.07 -19.91 4.30
C ASP A 169 -4.07 -18.83 3.88
N MET A 170 -4.41 -17.54 3.99
CA MET A 170 -3.48 -16.44 3.76
C MET A 170 -2.30 -16.47 4.73
N ALA A 171 -2.57 -16.66 6.03
CA ALA A 171 -1.52 -16.75 7.04
C ALA A 171 -0.60 -17.96 6.80
N ARG A 172 -1.19 -19.11 6.47
CA ARG A 172 -0.45 -20.33 6.13
C ARG A 172 0.39 -20.14 4.87
N PHE A 173 -0.18 -19.54 3.84
CA PHE A 173 0.48 -19.25 2.58
C PHE A 173 1.71 -18.36 2.79
N LEU A 174 1.57 -17.25 3.54
CA LEU A 174 2.68 -16.37 3.89
C LEU A 174 3.77 -17.11 4.66
N SER A 175 3.40 -17.91 5.66
CA SER A 175 4.37 -18.66 6.46
C SER A 175 5.12 -19.72 5.65
N GLN A 176 4.47 -20.36 4.68
CA GLN A 176 5.06 -21.41 3.86
C GLN A 176 5.99 -20.86 2.76
N HIS A 177 5.63 -19.70 2.19
CA HIS A 177 6.37 -19.09 1.07
C HIS A 177 7.38 -18.02 1.52
N LYS A 178 7.46 -17.71 2.83
CA LYS A 178 8.36 -16.67 3.33
C LYS A 178 9.82 -17.05 3.06
N ALA A 179 10.44 -16.33 2.14
CA ALA A 179 11.89 -16.36 1.94
C ALA A 179 12.58 -15.44 2.97
N GLY A 180 13.76 -15.82 3.42
CA GLY A 180 14.55 -15.05 4.38
C GLY A 180 14.04 -15.15 5.83
N GLN A 181 14.02 -14.02 6.54
CA GLN A 181 13.60 -13.96 7.94
C GLN A 181 12.12 -14.27 8.10
N ARG A 182 11.78 -14.96 9.19
CA ARG A 182 10.38 -15.30 9.50
C ARG A 182 9.62 -14.06 9.95
N LEU A 183 8.34 -13.99 9.55
CA LEU A 183 7.41 -13.03 10.14
C LEU A 183 7.26 -13.35 11.63
N LYS A 184 7.28 -12.32 12.47
CA LYS A 184 7.05 -12.48 13.90
C LYS A 184 5.61 -12.91 14.13
N SER A 185 5.41 -13.88 15.01
CA SER A 185 4.08 -14.20 15.51
C SER A 185 3.60 -13.02 16.37
N VAL A 186 2.38 -12.58 16.13
CA VAL A 186 1.64 -11.70 17.04
C VAL A 186 0.86 -12.59 18.01
#